data_AF-A0A3M1JYG0-F1
#
_entry.id   AF-A0A3M1JYG0-F1
#
_cell.length_a   1.000
_cell.length_b   1.000
_cell.length_c   1.000
_cell.angle_alpha   90.00
_cell.angle_beta   90.00
_cell.angle_gamma   90.00
#
_symmetry.space_group_name_H-M   'P 1'
#
loop_
_entity.id
_entity.type
_entity.pdbx_description
1 polymer ?
#
loop_
_entity_poly.entity_id
_entity_poly.type
_entity_poly.pdbx_seq_one_letter_code
_entity_poly.pdbx_strand_id
1 'polypeptide(L)'
;MKRENSFLYGLVAVLVLFLMIHVGIVWFTAGQSFPLVSRDYYARELRYQERLDRLNRARTLAAAIQVSADAGRLILRFPAEQVSADLAGTLRLFRPADDRLDRSFPLKLGRDGTQLIPVPNLATGRWIVYLDWEQAGQGYSVEKDLYVE
;
A
#
# COMPACT_ATOMS: atom_id res chain seq x y z
N MET A 1 -0.89 69.45 -25.00
CA MET A 1 -1.69 68.31 -25.55
C MET A 1 -0.87 67.06 -25.93
N LYS A 2 0.42 66.91 -25.58
CA LYS A 2 1.27 65.76 -26.00
C LYS A 2 1.45 64.64 -24.95
N ARG A 3 0.98 64.83 -23.72
CA ARG A 3 1.19 63.89 -22.58
C ARG A 3 0.19 62.73 -22.53
N GLU A 4 -0.99 62.88 -23.12
CA GLU A 4 -2.10 61.91 -23.01
C GLU A 4 -1.83 60.62 -23.80
N ASN A 5 -1.27 60.75 -25.01
CA ASN A 5 -0.96 59.59 -25.85
C ASN A 5 0.19 58.74 -25.28
N SER A 6 1.15 59.35 -24.57
CA SER A 6 2.28 58.62 -23.96
C SER A 6 1.83 57.64 -22.88
N PHE A 7 0.77 57.98 -22.13
CA PHE A 7 0.20 57.09 -21.11
C PHE A 7 -0.49 55.88 -21.76
N LEU A 8 -1.29 56.12 -22.81
CA LEU A 8 -1.95 55.06 -23.59
C LEU A 8 -0.95 54.11 -24.24
N TYR A 9 0.12 54.62 -24.85
CA TYR A 9 1.19 53.79 -25.41
C TYR A 9 1.93 52.98 -24.34
N GLY A 10 2.17 53.57 -23.16
CA GLY A 10 2.77 52.84 -22.03
C GLY A 10 1.87 51.70 -21.54
N LEU A 11 0.56 51.95 -21.41
CA LEU A 11 -0.42 50.94 -21.01
C LEU A 11 -0.49 49.79 -22.03
N VAL A 12 -0.56 50.11 -23.32
CA VAL A 12 -0.57 49.11 -24.40
C VAL A 12 0.73 48.29 -24.40
N ALA A 13 1.88 48.93 -24.22
CA ALA A 13 3.17 48.23 -24.17
C ALA A 13 3.24 47.23 -23.00
N VAL A 14 2.76 47.61 -21.82
CA VAL A 14 2.71 46.71 -20.64
C VAL A 14 1.76 45.53 -20.88
N LEU A 15 0.59 45.77 -21.47
CA LEU A 15 -0.36 44.69 -21.79
C LEU A 15 0.19 43.71 -22.83
N VAL A 16 0.84 44.22 -23.88
CA VAL A 16 1.48 43.38 -24.91
C VAL A 16 2.61 42.57 -24.30
N LEU A 17 3.44 43.18 -23.43
CA LEU A 17 4.50 42.46 -22.72
C LEU A 17 3.94 41.37 -21.79
N PHE A 18 2.89 41.66 -21.04
CA PHE A 18 2.21 40.69 -20.18
C PHE A 18 1.70 39.48 -20.98
N LEU A 19 1.04 39.72 -22.12
CA LEU A 19 0.54 38.67 -23.01
C LEU A 19 1.68 37.84 -23.61
N MET A 20 2.77 38.48 -24.04
CA MET A 20 3.95 37.76 -24.56
C MET A 20 4.58 36.85 -23.51
N ILE A 21 4.68 37.31 -22.26
CA ILE A 21 5.19 36.48 -21.14
C ILE A 21 4.29 35.25 -20.94
N HIS A 22 2.97 35.43 -20.94
CA HIS A 22 2.03 34.32 -20.75
C HIS A 22 2.08 33.30 -21.89
N VAL A 23 2.12 33.78 -23.14
CA VAL A 23 2.29 32.91 -24.31
C VAL A 23 3.61 32.16 -24.24
N GLY A 24 4.69 32.82 -23.81
CA GLY A 24 6.00 32.19 -23.60
C GLY A 24 5.98 31.10 -22.53
N ILE A 25 5.32 31.34 -21.40
CA ILE A 25 5.14 30.35 -20.32
C ILE A 25 4.33 29.16 -20.82
N VAL A 26 3.22 29.39 -21.53
CA VAL A 26 2.37 28.33 -22.07
C VAL A 26 3.14 27.50 -23.10
N TRP A 27 3.88 28.14 -23.99
CA TRP A 27 4.71 27.44 -24.98
C TRP A 27 5.80 26.60 -24.31
N PHE A 28 6.50 27.16 -23.31
CA PHE A 28 7.55 26.47 -22.58
C PHE A 28 7.01 25.27 -21.78
N THR A 29 5.85 25.42 -21.16
CA THR A 29 5.22 24.37 -20.34
C THR A 29 4.48 23.32 -21.16
N ALA A 30 3.94 23.66 -22.32
CA ALA A 30 3.30 22.70 -23.23
C ALA A 30 4.27 21.65 -23.79
N GLY A 31 5.56 21.98 -23.92
CA GLY A 31 6.61 21.04 -24.31
C GLY A 31 7.10 20.13 -23.18
N GLN A 32 6.68 20.38 -21.93
CA GLN A 32 7.05 19.57 -20.77
C GLN A 32 5.98 18.49 -20.56
N SER A 33 6.24 17.28 -21.04
CA SER A 33 5.40 16.13 -20.73
C SER A 33 5.60 15.72 -19.26
N PHE A 34 4.82 16.31 -18.35
CA PHE A 34 4.66 15.74 -17.02
C PHE A 34 3.71 14.54 -17.15
N PRO A 35 4.15 13.30 -16.87
CA PRO A 35 3.21 12.19 -16.80
C PRO A 35 2.15 12.57 -15.76
N LEU A 36 0.90 12.76 -16.19
CA LEU A 36 -0.20 13.04 -15.30
C LEU A 36 -0.29 11.87 -14.31
N VAL A 37 0.17 12.12 -13.09
CA VAL A 37 0.06 11.24 -11.92
C VAL A 37 -1.41 11.00 -11.53
N SER A 38 -2.38 11.51 -12.30
CA SER A 38 -3.81 11.46 -12.04
C SER A 38 -4.38 10.04 -12.06
N ARG A 39 -3.93 9.17 -12.98
CA ARG A 39 -4.40 7.77 -13.00
C ARG A 39 -4.03 7.04 -11.71
N ASP A 40 -2.84 7.29 -11.19
CA ASP A 40 -2.33 6.59 -10.02
C ASP A 40 -2.79 7.24 -8.70
N TYR A 41 -3.16 8.53 -8.70
CA TYR A 41 -3.68 9.21 -7.51
C TYR A 41 -5.06 8.69 -7.09
N TYR A 42 -6.03 8.61 -8.02
CA TYR A 42 -7.34 8.03 -7.71
C TYR A 42 -7.26 6.54 -7.41
N ALA A 43 -6.42 5.80 -8.14
CA ALA A 43 -6.18 4.38 -7.89
C ALA A 43 -5.48 4.13 -6.54
N ARG A 44 -4.71 5.08 -6.02
CA ARG A 44 -4.11 4.99 -4.67
C ARG A 44 -5.16 5.19 -3.58
N GLU A 45 -6.05 6.17 -3.74
CA GLU A 45 -7.12 6.41 -2.76
C GLU A 45 -8.07 5.21 -2.67
N LEU A 46 -8.48 4.63 -3.80
CA LEU A 46 -9.33 3.45 -3.82
C LEU A 46 -8.63 2.24 -3.19
N ARG A 47 -7.36 1.99 -3.54
CA ARG A 47 -6.55 0.92 -2.93
C ARG A 47 -6.35 1.11 -1.42
N TYR A 48 -6.31 2.35 -0.96
CA TYR A 48 -6.21 2.68 0.46
C TYR A 48 -7.52 2.36 1.20
N GLN A 49 -8.67 2.76 0.67
CA GLN A 49 -9.98 2.40 1.23
C GLN A 49 -10.18 0.88 1.29
N GLU A 50 -9.86 0.17 0.20
CA GLU A 50 -9.93 -1.30 0.16
C GLU A 50 -9.01 -1.96 1.21
N ARG A 51 -7.84 -1.37 1.47
CA ARG A 51 -6.95 -1.86 2.53
C ARG A 51 -7.55 -1.63 3.92
N LEU A 52 -8.12 -0.45 4.17
CA LEU A 52 -8.79 -0.15 5.43
C LEU A 52 -9.99 -1.08 5.67
N ASP A 53 -10.78 -1.36 4.63
CA ASP A 53 -11.92 -2.28 4.72
C ASP A 53 -11.47 -3.70 5.05
N ARG A 54 -10.41 -4.19 4.40
CA ARG A 54 -9.80 -5.49 4.71
C ARG A 54 -9.33 -5.59 6.16
N LEU A 55 -8.66 -4.54 6.66
CA LEU A 55 -8.19 -4.47 8.05
C LEU A 55 -9.38 -4.42 9.02
N ASN A 56 -10.39 -3.60 8.74
CA ASN A 56 -11.57 -3.44 9.59
C ASN A 56 -12.38 -4.72 9.69
N ARG A 57 -12.61 -5.42 8.56
CA ARG A 57 -13.29 -6.72 8.55
C ARG A 57 -12.55 -7.76 9.36
N ALA A 58 -11.22 -7.73 9.31
CA ALA A 58 -10.38 -8.67 10.03
C ALA A 58 -10.16 -8.30 11.50
N ARG A 59 -10.57 -7.11 12.00
CA ARG A 59 -10.25 -6.66 13.37
C ARG A 59 -10.68 -7.63 14.46
N THR A 60 -11.89 -8.16 14.36
CA THR A 60 -12.44 -9.10 15.36
C THR A 60 -11.67 -10.43 15.33
N LEU A 61 -11.32 -10.90 14.13
CA LEU A 61 -10.55 -12.11 13.92
C LEU A 61 -9.07 -11.95 14.29
N ALA A 62 -8.51 -10.76 14.09
CA ALA A 62 -7.11 -10.47 14.32
C ALA A 62 -6.71 -10.82 15.76
N ALA A 63 -7.57 -10.55 16.75
CA ALA A 63 -7.29 -10.90 18.14
C ALA A 63 -7.16 -12.42 18.38
N ALA A 64 -7.91 -13.23 17.63
CA ALA A 64 -7.95 -14.68 17.78
C ALA A 64 -6.86 -15.41 16.96
N ILE A 65 -6.26 -14.76 15.96
CA ILE A 65 -5.12 -15.30 15.22
C ILE A 65 -3.85 -15.19 16.07
N GLN A 66 -3.15 -16.32 16.22
CA GLN A 66 -1.86 -16.41 16.90
C GLN A 66 -0.77 -16.86 15.94
N VAL A 67 0.41 -16.27 16.09
CA VAL A 67 1.60 -16.63 15.32
C VAL A 67 2.76 -16.80 16.30
N SER A 68 3.48 -17.91 16.21
CA SER A 68 4.69 -18.17 16.99
C SER A 68 5.74 -18.85 16.13
N ALA A 69 7.01 -18.74 16.54
CA ALA A 69 8.11 -19.46 15.94
C ALA A 69 8.69 -20.43 16.97
N ASP A 70 8.93 -21.67 16.57
CA ASP A 70 9.56 -22.70 17.41
C ASP A 70 10.40 -23.64 16.56
N ALA A 71 11.64 -23.91 17.01
CA ALA A 71 12.56 -24.88 16.41
C ALA A 71 12.65 -24.80 14.86
N GLY A 72 12.74 -23.59 14.29
CA GLY A 72 12.81 -23.37 12.84
C GLY A 72 11.49 -23.56 12.09
N ARG A 73 10.36 -23.53 12.80
CA ARG A 73 9.00 -23.62 12.23
C ARG A 73 8.20 -22.40 12.65
N LEU A 74 7.43 -21.86 11.72
CA LEU A 74 6.38 -20.89 11.99
C LEU A 74 5.08 -21.64 12.23
N ILE A 75 4.42 -21.35 13.35
CA ILE A 75 3.15 -21.91 13.76
C ILE A 75 2.11 -20.81 13.64
N LEU A 76 1.19 -20.96 12.69
CA LEU A 76 0.00 -20.13 12.57
C LEU A 76 -1.18 -20.87 13.19
N ARG A 77 -1.90 -20.23 14.09
CA ARG A 77 -3.18 -20.70 14.62
C ARG A 77 -4.28 -19.74 14.22
N PHE A 78 -5.21 -20.25 13.45
CA PHE A 78 -6.41 -19.59 12.98
C PHE A 78 -7.63 -20.15 13.72
N PRO A 79 -8.68 -19.37 14.00
CA PRO A 79 -9.89 -19.90 14.62
C PRO A 79 -10.54 -20.95 13.72
N ALA A 80 -10.67 -22.18 14.24
CA ALA A 80 -11.21 -23.32 13.48
C ALA A 80 -12.62 -23.05 12.91
N GLU A 81 -13.43 -22.26 13.62
CA GLU A 81 -14.79 -21.86 13.19
C GLU A 81 -14.79 -21.04 11.89
N GLN A 82 -13.67 -20.40 11.55
CA GLN A 82 -13.54 -19.57 10.35
C GLN A 82 -12.82 -20.29 9.21
N VAL A 83 -12.38 -21.53 9.42
CA VAL A 83 -11.76 -22.34 8.37
C VAL A 83 -12.84 -22.87 7.45
N SER A 84 -12.90 -22.34 6.23
CA SER A 84 -13.77 -22.83 5.15
C SER A 84 -12.95 -23.38 3.99
N ALA A 85 -13.54 -24.26 3.18
CA ALA A 85 -12.90 -24.81 1.98
C ALA A 85 -12.48 -23.72 0.97
N ASP A 86 -13.21 -22.60 0.95
CA ASP A 86 -12.99 -21.48 0.03
C ASP A 86 -11.97 -20.46 0.56
N LEU A 87 -11.38 -20.71 1.74
CA LEU A 87 -10.38 -19.81 2.31
C LEU A 87 -9.07 -19.97 1.55
N ALA A 88 -8.73 -18.95 0.76
CA ALA A 88 -7.49 -18.88 0.00
C ALA A 88 -6.74 -17.60 0.37
N GLY A 89 -5.43 -17.69 0.55
CA GLY A 89 -4.65 -16.52 0.91
C GLY A 89 -3.15 -16.79 0.97
N THR A 90 -2.42 -15.78 1.43
CA THR A 90 -0.97 -15.78 1.54
C THR A 90 -0.54 -15.28 2.91
N LEU A 91 0.43 -15.96 3.50
CA LEU A 91 1.21 -15.49 4.63
C LEU A 91 2.52 -14.92 4.10
N ARG A 92 2.82 -13.65 4.40
CA ARG A 92 4.09 -13.00 4.09
C ARG A 92 4.81 -12.67 5.38
N LEU A 93 6.02 -13.17 5.49
CA LEU A 93 6.94 -12.94 6.59
C LEU A 93 7.91 -11.83 6.16
N PHE A 94 7.82 -10.69 6.84
CA PHE A 94 8.58 -9.48 6.56
C PHE A 94 9.60 -9.21 7.67
N ARG A 95 10.85 -8.87 7.31
CA ARG A 95 11.86 -8.47 8.28
C ARG A 95 12.18 -6.97 8.14
N PRO A 96 11.78 -6.13 9.12
CA PRO A 96 12.11 -4.71 9.08
C PRO A 96 13.61 -4.40 9.00
N ALA A 97 14.46 -5.31 9.50
CA ALA A 97 15.91 -5.13 9.51
C ALA A 97 16.58 -5.49 8.17
N ASP A 98 15.98 -6.36 7.36
CA ASP A 98 16.55 -6.81 6.08
C ASP A 98 15.46 -7.48 5.21
N ASP A 99 14.93 -6.73 4.26
CA ASP A 99 13.86 -7.15 3.34
C ASP A 99 14.26 -8.32 2.42
N ARG A 100 15.56 -8.55 2.22
CA ARG A 100 16.06 -9.70 1.44
C ARG A 100 15.70 -11.04 2.07
N LEU A 101 15.34 -11.06 3.35
CA LEU A 101 14.97 -12.25 4.08
C LEU A 101 13.47 -12.52 4.09
N ASP A 102 12.69 -11.68 3.41
CA ASP A 102 11.25 -11.82 3.31
C ASP A 102 10.87 -13.12 2.60
N ARG A 103 9.83 -13.79 3.11
CA ARG A 103 9.32 -15.05 2.55
C ARG A 103 7.81 -15.01 2.45
N SER A 104 7.26 -15.64 1.42
CA SER A 104 5.80 -15.76 1.25
C SER A 104 5.40 -17.23 1.11
N PHE A 105 4.29 -17.58 1.73
CA PHE A 105 3.76 -18.93 1.79
C PHE A 105 2.25 -18.92 1.52
N PRO A 106 1.70 -19.90 0.78
CA PRO A 106 0.26 -20.02 0.66
C PRO A 106 -0.36 -20.38 2.02
N LEU A 107 -1.52 -19.81 2.32
CA LEU A 107 -2.33 -20.24 3.45
C LEU A 107 -2.95 -21.62 3.14
N LYS A 108 -2.60 -22.59 3.97
CA LYS A 108 -3.02 -24.00 3.90
C LYS A 108 -3.31 -24.45 5.33
N LEU A 109 -4.44 -24.00 5.85
CA LEU A 109 -4.89 -24.31 7.20
C LEU A 109 -5.37 -25.76 7.27
N GLY A 110 -4.97 -26.48 8.33
CA GLY A 110 -5.57 -27.75 8.70
C GLY A 110 -7.02 -27.59 9.15
N ARG A 111 -7.73 -28.71 9.33
CA ARG A 111 -9.12 -28.70 9.85
C ARG A 111 -9.23 -28.10 11.26
N ASP A 112 -8.14 -28.13 12.01
CA ASP A 112 -8.00 -27.53 13.34
C ASP A 112 -7.62 -26.04 13.29
N GLY A 113 -7.47 -25.45 12.10
CA GLY A 113 -7.03 -24.06 11.92
C GLY A 113 -5.53 -23.85 12.11
N THR A 114 -4.74 -24.92 12.24
CA THR A 114 -3.29 -24.81 12.40
C THR A 114 -2.58 -24.94 11.05
N GLN A 115 -1.55 -24.14 10.84
CA GLN A 115 -0.60 -24.32 9.75
C GLN A 115 0.83 -24.26 10.29
N LEU A 116 1.62 -25.28 9.94
CA LEU A 116 3.03 -25.41 10.28
C LEU A 116 3.86 -25.14 9.02
N ILE A 117 4.71 -24.13 9.06
CA ILE A 117 5.54 -23.73 7.91
C ILE A 117 7.01 -23.91 8.30
N PRO A 118 7.76 -24.78 7.62
CA PRO A 118 9.20 -24.89 7.81
C PRO A 118 9.89 -23.61 7.34
N VAL A 119 10.54 -22.90 8.27
CA VAL A 119 11.36 -21.72 8.00
C VAL A 119 12.72 -21.91 8.68
N PRO A 120 13.57 -22.77 8.09
CA PRO A 120 14.92 -22.97 8.61
C PRO A 120 15.71 -21.66 8.53
N ASN A 121 16.60 -21.49 9.52
CA ASN A 121 17.48 -20.34 9.66
C ASN A 121 16.73 -19.00 9.75
N LEU A 122 15.61 -18.98 10.47
CA LEU A 122 14.92 -17.74 10.77
C LEU A 122 15.78 -16.93 11.74
N ALA A 123 16.27 -15.78 11.29
CA ALA A 123 17.17 -14.96 12.09
C ALA A 123 16.46 -14.38 13.32
N THR A 124 17.15 -14.35 14.46
CA THR A 124 16.68 -13.74 15.71
C THR A 124 16.26 -12.28 15.51
N GLY A 125 15.26 -11.84 16.27
CA GLY A 125 14.76 -10.47 16.32
C GLY A 125 13.30 -10.33 15.89
N ARG A 126 12.91 -9.10 15.57
CA ARG A 126 11.53 -8.74 15.19
C ARG A 126 11.25 -9.10 13.73
N TRP A 127 10.11 -9.73 13.54
CA TRP A 127 9.48 -10.03 12.26
C TRP A 127 8.04 -9.53 12.27
N ILE A 128 7.51 -9.26 11.08
CA ILE A 128 6.12 -8.90 10.88
C ILE A 128 5.50 -9.97 9.99
N VAL A 129 4.40 -10.56 10.44
CA VAL A 129 3.64 -11.55 9.69
C VAL A 129 2.39 -10.88 9.14
N TYR A 130 2.35 -10.74 7.82
CA TYR A 130 1.17 -10.30 7.08
C TYR A 130 0.36 -11.51 6.65
N LEU A 131 -0.92 -11.49 6.94
CA LEU A 131 -1.90 -12.48 6.53
C LEU A 131 -2.91 -11.80 5.64
N ASP A 132 -2.92 -12.15 4.36
CA ASP A 132 -3.88 -11.65 3.38
C ASP A 132 -4.69 -12.85 2.86
N TRP A 133 -6.00 -12.86 3.06
CA TRP A 133 -6.86 -13.95 2.57
C TRP A 133 -8.21 -13.45 2.09
N GLU A 134 -8.85 -14.27 1.28
CA GLU A 134 -10.21 -14.07 0.80
C GLU A 134 -11.11 -15.19 1.31
N GLN A 135 -12.33 -14.82 1.69
CA GLN A 135 -13.35 -15.74 2.14
C GLN A 135 -14.72 -15.18 1.76
N ALA A 136 -15.59 -16.01 1.18
CA ALA A 136 -16.94 -15.62 0.76
C ALA A 136 -16.98 -14.33 -0.11
N GLY A 137 -15.98 -14.15 -0.99
CA GLY A 137 -15.87 -12.99 -1.87
C GLY A 137 -15.43 -11.68 -1.19
N GLN A 138 -15.04 -11.73 0.08
CA GLN A 138 -14.50 -10.59 0.81
C GLN A 138 -13.03 -10.81 1.15
N GLY A 139 -12.22 -9.78 0.93
CA GLY A 139 -10.82 -9.78 1.35
C GLY A 139 -10.67 -9.37 2.82
N TYR A 140 -9.65 -9.93 3.45
CA TYR A 140 -9.26 -9.68 4.82
C TYR A 140 -7.73 -9.56 4.91
N SER A 141 -7.25 -8.73 5.83
CA SER A 141 -5.81 -8.53 6.05
C SER A 141 -5.52 -8.34 7.53
N VAL A 142 -4.47 -8.99 8.03
CA VAL A 142 -4.01 -8.86 9.42
C VAL A 142 -2.49 -8.76 9.45
N GLU A 143 -1.99 -7.93 10.36
CA GLU A 143 -0.58 -7.81 10.69
C GLU A 143 -0.33 -8.33 12.11
N LYS A 144 0.73 -9.12 12.29
CA LYS A 144 1.15 -9.66 13.59
C LYS A 144 2.65 -9.50 13.79
N ASP A 145 3.04 -8.92 14.91
CA ASP A 145 4.44 -8.97 15.34
C ASP A 145 4.80 -10.40 15.77
N LEU A 146 6.00 -10.82 15.37
CA LEU A 146 6.61 -12.07 15.77
C LEU A 146 8.04 -11.77 16.26
N TYR A 147 8.36 -12.23 17.46
CA TYR A 147 9.71 -12.14 17.99
C TYR A 147 10.31 -13.54 17.98
N VAL A 148 11.45 -13.67 17.31
CA VAL A 148 12.23 -14.91 17.25
C VAL A 148 13.40 -14.74 18.19
N GLU A 149 13.54 -15.66 19.13
CA GLU A 149 14.65 -15.74 20.09
C GLU A 149 15.80 -16.60 19.54
#